data_AF-A0A376CQF0-F1
#
_entry.id   AF-A0A376CQF0-F1
#
_cell.length_a   1.000
_cell.length_b   1.000
_cell.length_c   1.000
_cell.angle_alpha   90.00
_cell.angle_beta   90.00
_cell.angle_gamma   90.00
#
_symmetry.space_group_name_H-M   'P 1'
#
loop_
_entity.id
_entity.type
_entity.pdbx_description
1 polymer ?
#
loop_
_entity_poly.entity_id
_entity_poly.type
_entity_poly.pdbx_seq_one_letter_code
_entity_poly.pdbx_strand_id
1 'polypeptide(L)' 'MNPSIVKRCLVGAVLAIAATLPGFSSFTPSVEGLKLIADYEGCRLQPYQCSAGVWTDGIGNTSASFPAKQSRNDRQQKG' A
#
# COMPACT_ATOMS: atom_id res chain seq x y z
N MET A 1 4.91 -31.02 20.62
CA MET A 1 4.97 -30.01 19.53
C MET A 1 4.53 -28.68 20.12
N ASN A 2 5.39 -27.66 20.13
CA ASN A 2 5.10 -26.39 20.80
C ASN A 2 4.02 -25.59 20.02
N PRO A 3 2.95 -25.12 20.67
CA PRO A 3 1.86 -24.38 20.02
C PRO A 3 2.29 -23.06 19.37
N SER A 4 3.48 -22.55 19.70
CA SER A 4 4.07 -21.34 19.10
C SER A 4 4.50 -21.51 17.64
N ILE A 5 4.67 -22.74 17.14
CA ILE A 5 5.06 -22.99 15.74
C ILE A 5 3.87 -22.94 14.77
N VAL A 6 2.66 -23.13 15.28
CA VAL A 6 1.39 -22.99 14.52
C VAL A 6 1.07 -21.50 14.28
N LYS A 7 1.63 -20.60 15.10
CA LYS A 7 1.58 -19.14 14.89
C LYS A 7 2.67 -18.61 13.96
N ARG A 8 3.28 -19.46 13.13
CA ARG A 8 4.05 -18.96 11.99
C ARG A 8 3.04 -18.48 10.96
N CYS A 9 2.98 -17.16 10.76
CA CYS A 9 2.04 -16.51 9.85
C CYS A 9 1.94 -17.32 8.55
N LEU A 10 0.77 -17.95 8.32
CA LEU A 10 0.47 -18.74 7.12
C LEU A 10 0.50 -17.90 5.84
N VAL A 11 0.85 -16.62 5.93
CA VAL A 11 1.03 -15.66 4.84
C VAL A 11 1.84 -16.29 3.70
N GLY A 12 2.94 -17.00 3.97
CA GLY A 12 3.71 -17.67 2.92
C GLY A 12 2.90 -18.73 2.15
N ALA A 13 2.13 -19.56 2.86
CA ALA A 13 1.28 -20.58 2.24
C ALA A 13 0.09 -19.95 1.49
N VAL A 14 -0.53 -18.91 2.07
CA VAL A 14 -1.66 -18.19 1.46
C VAL A 14 -1.21 -17.49 0.17
N LEU A 15 -0.05 -16.82 0.18
CA LEU A 15 0.51 -16.18 -1.01
C LEU A 15 0.90 -17.20 -2.08
N ALA A 16 1.47 -18.34 -1.69
CA ALA A 16 1.79 -19.42 -2.62
C ALA A 16 0.52 -19.96 -3.31
N ILE A 17 -0.57 -20.17 -2.56
CA ILE A 17 -1.85 -20.59 -3.12
C ILE A 17 -2.40 -19.49 -4.05
N ALA A 18 -2.41 -18.23 -3.61
CA ALA A 18 -2.91 -17.12 -4.42
C ALA A 18 -2.19 -16.98 -5.77
N ALA A 19 -0.87 -17.17 -5.80
CA ALA A 19 -0.06 -17.13 -7.02
C ALA A 19 -0.41 -18.25 -8.03
N THR A 20 -1.03 -19.34 -7.58
CA THR A 20 -1.48 -20.44 -8.45
C THR A 20 -2.92 -20.29 -8.95
N LEU A 21 -3.69 -19.33 -8.41
CA LEU A 21 -5.08 -19.13 -8.81
C LEU A 21 -5.16 -18.46 -10.19
N PRO A 22 -5.87 -19.05 -11.17
CA PRO A 22 -6.10 -18.41 -12.45
C PRO A 22 -6.97 -17.16 -12.25
N GLY A 23 -6.52 -16.01 -12.76
CA GLY A 23 -7.26 -14.75 -12.67
C GLY A 23 -7.01 -13.92 -11.41
N PHE A 24 -6.04 -14.28 -10.56
CA PHE A 24 -5.67 -13.45 -9.41
C PHE A 24 -5.25 -12.01 -9.82
N SER A 25 -4.63 -11.86 -10.99
CA SER A 25 -4.26 -10.56 -11.57
C SER A 25 -5.45 -9.65 -11.89
N SER A 26 -6.67 -10.18 -11.94
CA SER A 26 -7.91 -9.44 -12.20
C SER A 26 -8.75 -9.23 -10.93
N PHE A 27 -8.21 -9.58 -9.76
CA PHE A 27 -8.88 -9.35 -8.50
C PHE A 27 -8.90 -7.85 -8.18
N THR A 28 -10.10 -7.27 -8.19
CA THR A 28 -10.33 -5.89 -7.75
C THR A 28 -11.01 -5.92 -6.38
N PRO A 29 -10.42 -5.29 -5.35
CA PRO A 29 -11.06 -5.17 -4.04
C PRO A 29 -12.41 -4.44 -4.14
N SER A 30 -13.33 -4.72 -3.21
CA SER A 30 -14.59 -3.98 -3.15
C SER A 30 -14.35 -2.50 -2.82
N VAL A 31 -15.35 -1.66 -3.07
CA VAL A 31 -15.29 -0.23 -2.75
C VAL A 31 -15.06 -0.01 -1.25
N GLU A 32 -15.69 -0.80 -0.39
CA GLU A 32 -15.52 -0.77 1.06
C GLU A 32 -14.10 -1.19 1.46
N GLY A 33 -13.54 -2.19 0.77
CA GLY A 33 -12.15 -2.60 0.98
C GLY A 33 -11.16 -1.51 0.61
N LEU A 34 -11.37 -0.83 -0.52
CA LEU A 34 -10.57 0.32 -0.93
C LEU A 34 -10.71 1.49 0.04
N LYS A 35 -11.93 1.76 0.52
CA LYS A 35 -12.19 2.78 1.54
C LYS A 35 -11.46 2.49 2.84
N LEU A 36 -11.48 1.24 3.30
CA LEU A 36 -10.77 0.82 4.50
C LEU A 36 -9.26 1.12 4.36
N ILE A 37 -8.65 0.73 3.24
CA ILE A 37 -7.23 0.99 2.98
C ILE A 37 -6.96 2.51 2.99
N ALA A 38 -7.77 3.28 2.27
CA ALA A 38 -7.62 4.73 2.18
C ALA A 38 -7.77 5.44 3.55
N ASP A 39 -8.71 4.98 4.39
CA ASP A 39 -8.94 5.55 5.72
C ASP A 39 -7.77 5.23 6.68
N TYR A 40 -7.13 4.07 6.55
CA TYR A 40 -5.97 3.68 7.36
C TYR A 40 -4.65 4.33 6.93
N GLU A 41 -4.39 4.41 5.62
CA GLU A 41 -3.17 5.01 5.09
C GLU A 41 -3.26 6.55 5.05
N GLY A 42 -4.45 7.08 4.83
CA GLY A 42 -4.68 8.49 4.51
C GLY A 42 -4.18 8.85 3.10
N CYS A 43 -4.49 10.08 2.67
CA CYS A 43 -4.00 10.62 1.40
C CYS A 43 -3.06 11.82 1.63
N ARG A 44 -1.89 11.78 0.99
CA ARG A 44 -0.89 12.86 0.99
C ARG A 44 -0.59 13.28 -0.45
N LEU A 45 -1.03 14.48 -0.81
CA LEU A 45 -0.85 15.03 -2.16
C LEU A 45 0.59 15.46 -2.45
N GLN A 46 1.39 15.70 -1.40
CA GLN A 46 2.79 16.06 -1.53
C GLN A 46 3.65 14.88 -1.12
N PRO A 47 4.67 14.52 -1.93
CA PRO A 47 5.62 13.49 -1.55
C PRO A 47 6.31 13.84 -0.22
N TYR A 48 6.45 12.84 0.63
CA TYR A 48 7.11 12.94 1.93
C TYR A 48 8.03 11.73 2.15
N GLN A 49 8.99 11.84 3.06
CA GLN A 49 9.75 10.68 3.51
C GLN A 49 9.05 10.07 4.71
N CYS A 50 8.75 8.78 4.66
CA CYS A 50 8.23 8.05 5.82
C CYS A 50 9.34 7.84 6.87
N SER A 51 8.99 7.30 8.03
CA SER A 51 9.96 7.03 9.12
C SER A 51 11.08 6.06 8.73
N ALA A 52 10.91 5.28 7.65
CA ALA A 52 11.93 4.42 7.08
C ALA A 52 12.82 5.11 6.02
N GLY A 53 12.65 6.41 5.78
CA GLY A 53 13.41 7.17 4.79
C GLY A 53 13.02 6.91 3.34
N VAL A 54 11.89 6.24 3.10
CA VAL A 54 11.37 5.95 1.76
C VAL A 54 10.45 7.08 1.31
N TRP A 55 10.57 7.50 0.06
CA TRP A 55 9.65 8.49 -0.52
C TRP A 55 8.27 7.89 -0.70
N THR A 56 7.26 8.63 -0.27
CA THR A 56 5.87 8.18 -0.27
C THR A 56 4.94 9.31 -0.71
N ASP A 57 3.94 8.98 -1.52
CA ASP A 57 2.86 9.90 -1.93
C ASP A 57 1.50 9.18 -2.02
N GLY A 58 0.44 9.95 -2.25
CA GLY A 58 -0.92 9.44 -2.39
C GLY A 58 -1.36 8.62 -1.17
N ILE A 59 -1.79 7.38 -1.42
CA ILE A 59 -2.19 6.38 -0.43
C ILE A 59 -1.07 5.34 -0.33
N GLY A 60 -0.04 5.63 0.45
CA GLY A 60 1.06 4.69 0.75
C GLY A 60 1.93 4.27 -0.46
N ASN A 61 1.91 5.01 -1.57
CA ASN A 61 2.67 4.64 -2.77
C ASN A 61 4.16 4.96 -2.61
N THR A 62 5.03 3.98 -2.86
CA THR A 62 6.51 4.08 -2.72
C THR A 62 7.28 3.90 -4.02
N SER A 63 6.57 3.70 -5.14
CA SER A 63 7.19 3.58 -6.47
C SER A 63 7.86 4.87 -6.94
N ALA A 64 7.58 5.98 -6.25
CA ALA A 64 8.03 7.29 -6.65
C ALA A 64 9.44 7.61 -6.13
N SER A 65 10.33 8.02 -7.04
CA SER A 65 11.70 8.45 -6.73
C SER A 65 11.76 9.99 -6.77
N PHE A 66 12.04 10.66 -5.64
CA PHE A 66 12.11 12.13 -5.60
C PHE A 66 13.37 12.64 -4.87
N PRO A 67 14.35 13.23 -5.57
CA PRO A 67 14.60 14.69 -5.44
C PRO A 67 15.25 15.30 -6.73
N ALA A 68 15.42 16.60 -6.97
CA ALA A 68 15.21 17.83 -6.21
C ALA A 68 14.58 18.88 -7.13
N LYS A 69 13.37 19.32 -6.78
CA LYS A 69 12.71 20.61 -7.06
C LYS A 69 11.27 20.31 -6.71
N GLN A 70 10.88 20.57 -5.46
CA GLN A 70 9.49 20.61 -5.02
C GLN A 70 8.76 21.58 -5.97
N SER A 71 8.18 21.08 -7.05
CA SER A 71 7.66 21.92 -8.13
C SER A 71 6.54 21.18 -8.86
N ARG A 72 5.37 21.15 -8.23
CA ARG A 72 4.19 21.80 -8.83
C ARG A 72 2.99 21.80 -7.90
N ASN A 73 2.65 23.02 -7.49
CA ASN A 73 1.30 23.55 -7.29
C ASN A 73 0.41 22.96 -6.17
N ASP A 74 0.30 23.80 -5.13
CA ASP A 74 -0.90 24.22 -4.37
C ASP A 74 -2.21 24.39 -5.18
N ARG A 75 -2.54 23.53 -6.15
CA ARG A 75 -3.75 23.65 -6.99
C ARG A 75 -4.74 22.48 -6.89
N GLN A 76 -4.55 21.54 -5.95
CA GLN A 76 -5.48 20.43 -5.72
C GLN A 76 -6.13 20.38 -4.32
N GLN A 77 -6.14 21.49 -3.57
CA GLN A 77 -6.90 21.60 -2.31
C GLN A 77 -8.23 22.37 -2.44
N LYS A 78 -8.79 22.50 -3.65
CA LYS A 78 -10.14 23.04 -3.86
C LYS A 78 -11.00 22.03 -4.62
N GLY A 79 -11.60 21.13 -3.86
CA GLY A 79 -12.67 20.22 -4.26
C GLY A 79 -13.49 19.93 -3.03
#